data_AF-A0A7W7IR38-F1
#
_entry.id   AF-A0A7W7IR38-F1
#
_cell.length_a   1.000
_cell.length_b   1.000
_cell.length_c   1.000
_cell.angle_alpha   90.00
_cell.angle_beta   90.00
_cell.angle_gamma   90.00
#
_symmetry.space_group_name_H-M   'P 1'
#
loop_
_entity.id
_entity.type
_entity.pdbx_description
1 polymer ?
#
loop_
_entity_poly.entity_id
_entity_poly.type
_entity_poly.pdbx_seq_one_letter_code
_entity_poly.pdbx_strand_id
1 'polypeptide(L)'
;MSIRTQGVAHIRHAETDEVFAIEADELDWNQVGGEERGMGDQITYSAEIAHPDLGDLAWWAYEYPVGMLDHTDKTIGPHKMLQNFKFELVDSEFADQEARIQSMVSWFHARFEDPSQSTPYNGREGGFLYIHGGPYDARDELEKRFPDEDETLIDLAIQEIESDGLTEWAPVRGQDDDRETPLEAAGVLPGSLRAAEAFRKIMDQVPDDVPGPIFASAADGRIDLTGWSGEAFPEGELLSALREHTADIISDLAGTNAHQDLLHALRKYQLALEEGPVSTPLLYTRGVFLDNTANQVGKELVEGDRPPLPGPVPSRLHTLRELHGALIVSSEEGAALVEAAARYRRTTDEQVALTRAVVAIAEAIRATPEVFGPGALAVAEEAAANVGRGAHPDRSNQAAKTIMERLLARTGWVAGFAITAVSMTIVGDGVAASMIGQQAQGLVTAVCDGAFEFLIAHLDTIRTFAAVGGADTVWLRHLNAWLALHRYR
;
A
#
# COMPACT_ATOMS: atom_id res chain seq x y z
N MET A 1 -30.34 10.33 3.43
CA MET A 1 -29.68 10.80 4.67
C MET A 1 -28.23 10.36 4.63
N SER A 2 -27.34 11.19 5.16
CA SER A 2 -25.89 10.95 5.24
C SER A 2 -25.38 11.45 6.60
N ILE A 3 -24.23 10.92 7.04
CA ILE A 3 -23.59 11.34 8.28
C ILE A 3 -22.59 12.44 7.98
N ARG A 4 -22.76 13.58 8.65
CA ARG A 4 -21.74 14.64 8.71
C ARG A 4 -21.07 14.59 10.07
N THR A 5 -19.74 14.73 10.05
CA THR A 5 -18.96 14.93 11.26
C THR A 5 -18.36 16.33 11.29
N GLN A 6 -18.25 16.92 12.49
CA GLN A 6 -17.64 18.24 12.69
C GLN A 6 -16.69 18.21 13.89
N GLY A 7 -15.61 18.99 13.78
CA GLY A 7 -14.57 19.09 14.79
C GLY A 7 -13.49 18.01 14.65
N VAL A 8 -12.70 17.83 15.70
CA VAL A 8 -11.51 16.98 15.70
C VAL A 8 -11.65 15.92 16.78
N ALA A 9 -11.38 14.65 16.44
CA ALA A 9 -11.25 13.60 17.43
C ALA A 9 -9.82 13.57 17.96
N HIS A 10 -9.67 13.67 19.28
CA HIS A 10 -8.38 13.52 19.96
C HIS A 10 -8.31 12.16 20.64
N ILE A 11 -7.39 11.31 20.22
CA ILE A 11 -7.18 9.98 20.74
C ILE A 11 -5.80 9.90 21.37
N ARG A 12 -5.73 9.42 22.61
CA ARG A 12 -4.48 9.19 23.31
C ARG A 12 -4.03 7.74 23.16
N HIS A 13 -2.84 7.56 22.61
CA HIS A 13 -2.23 6.25 22.46
C HIS A 13 -1.94 5.61 23.82
N ALA A 14 -2.09 4.29 23.89
CA ALA A 14 -2.16 3.56 25.16
C ALA A 14 -0.79 3.34 25.81
N GLU A 15 0.25 3.19 24.99
CA GLU A 15 1.61 2.88 25.45
C GLU A 15 2.51 4.13 25.52
N THR A 16 2.45 4.98 24.49
CA THR A 16 3.25 6.21 24.37
C THR A 16 2.67 7.44 25.08
N ASP A 17 1.39 7.42 25.48
CA ASP A 17 0.63 8.56 26.04
C ASP A 17 0.52 9.78 25.09
N GLU A 18 0.95 9.64 23.84
CA GLU A 18 0.87 10.66 22.78
C GLU A 18 -0.58 10.88 22.32
N VAL A 19 -0.92 12.12 21.94
CA VAL A 19 -2.27 12.49 21.51
C VAL A 19 -2.28 12.76 20.02
N PHE A 20 -3.09 11.99 19.30
CA PHE A 20 -3.31 12.11 17.87
C PHE A 20 -4.65 12.81 17.62
N ALA A 21 -4.67 13.64 16.58
CA ALA A 21 -5.85 14.34 16.10
C ALA A 21 -6.29 13.73 14.77
N ILE A 22 -7.58 13.45 14.64
CA ILE A 22 -8.21 12.98 13.41
C ILE A 22 -9.24 14.02 13.01
N GLU A 23 -9.10 14.56 11.81
CA GLU A 23 -10.01 15.57 11.27
C GLU A 23 -11.28 14.91 10.70
N ALA A 24 -12.39 15.66 10.72
CA ALA A 24 -13.69 15.14 10.30
C ALA A 24 -13.78 14.83 8.78
N ASP A 25 -12.93 15.48 7.97
CA ASP A 25 -12.83 15.27 6.52
C ASP A 25 -12.02 14.02 6.14
N GLU A 26 -11.29 13.44 7.09
CA GLU A 26 -10.61 12.15 6.92
C GLU A 26 -11.58 10.96 6.99
N LEU A 27 -12.82 11.17 7.47
CA LEU A 27 -13.84 10.13 7.58
C LEU A 27 -14.70 10.05 6.32
N ASP A 28 -14.63 8.91 5.63
CA ASP A 28 -15.54 8.58 4.54
C ASP A 28 -16.70 7.70 5.05
N TRP A 29 -17.91 8.24 5.05
CA TRP A 29 -19.10 7.60 5.64
C TRP A 29 -19.90 6.82 4.61
N ASN A 30 -20.05 5.52 4.85
CA ASN A 30 -20.79 4.60 4.01
C ASN A 30 -21.99 4.01 4.74
N GLN A 31 -23.11 3.82 4.04
CA GLN A 31 -24.24 3.04 4.56
C GLN A 31 -23.92 1.55 4.43
N VAL A 32 -23.81 0.84 5.54
CA VAL A 32 -23.34 -0.55 5.58
C VAL A 32 -24.41 -1.57 5.99
N GLY A 33 -25.60 -1.13 6.38
CA GLY A 33 -26.68 -2.07 6.72
C GLY A 33 -28.02 -1.43 7.05
N GLY A 34 -29.04 -2.30 7.17
CA GLY A 34 -30.39 -1.97 7.59
C GLY A 34 -31.07 -3.12 8.34
N GLU A 35 -31.68 -2.85 9.49
CA GLU A 35 -32.44 -3.85 10.28
C GLU A 35 -33.89 -3.38 10.48
N GLU A 36 -34.86 -4.24 10.18
CA GLU A 36 -36.29 -3.94 10.39
C GLU A 36 -36.63 -3.94 11.90
N ARG A 37 -37.19 -2.84 12.39
CA ARG A 37 -37.59 -2.67 13.79
C ARG A 37 -39.02 -2.12 13.89
N GLY A 38 -39.54 -2.05 15.13
CA GLY A 38 -40.95 -1.74 15.39
C GLY A 38 -41.46 -0.39 14.88
N MET A 39 -40.58 0.57 14.56
CA MET A 39 -40.90 1.90 14.04
C MET A 39 -40.27 2.16 12.65
N GLY A 40 -39.91 1.11 11.90
CA GLY A 40 -39.27 1.18 10.59
C GLY A 40 -37.86 0.60 10.56
N ASP A 41 -37.15 0.80 9.47
CA ASP A 41 -35.78 0.31 9.30
C ASP A 41 -34.81 1.17 10.11
N GLN A 42 -33.93 0.52 10.88
CA GLN A 42 -32.74 1.14 11.43
C GLN A 42 -31.65 1.11 10.36
N ILE A 43 -31.13 2.27 9.97
CA ILE A 43 -30.04 2.38 9.00
C ILE A 43 -28.71 2.51 9.75
N THR A 44 -27.69 1.76 9.30
CA THR A 44 -26.34 1.79 9.89
C THR A 44 -25.36 2.41 8.91
N TYR A 45 -24.59 3.39 9.40
CA TYR A 45 -23.50 4.04 8.69
C TYR A 45 -22.17 3.72 9.37
N SER A 46 -21.09 3.57 8.61
CA SER A 46 -19.73 3.40 9.14
C SER A 46 -18.70 4.24 8.39
N ALA A 47 -17.65 4.64 9.11
CA ALA A 47 -16.44 5.23 8.57
C ALA A 47 -15.22 4.55 9.19
N GLU A 48 -14.26 4.15 8.37
CA GLU A 48 -13.08 3.37 8.77
C GLU A 48 -11.81 4.08 8.29
N ILE A 49 -10.80 4.15 9.15
CA ILE A 49 -9.51 4.76 8.86
C ILE A 49 -8.39 3.93 9.47
N ALA A 50 -7.34 3.67 8.69
CA ALA A 50 -6.13 3.02 9.17
C ALA A 50 -5.13 4.09 9.61
N HIS A 51 -4.94 4.24 10.92
CA HIS A 51 -4.02 5.23 11.48
C HIS A 51 -2.65 4.59 11.78
N PRO A 52 -1.52 5.18 11.33
CA PRO A 52 -0.18 4.59 11.47
C PRO A 52 0.18 4.14 12.89
N ASP A 53 -0.16 4.95 13.89
CA ASP A 53 0.17 4.67 15.30
C ASP A 53 -0.98 4.08 16.11
N LEU A 54 -2.23 4.30 15.71
CA LEU A 54 -3.41 3.91 16.49
C LEU A 54 -4.08 2.64 15.96
N GLY A 55 -3.59 2.11 14.84
CA GLY A 55 -4.18 0.96 14.14
C GLY A 55 -5.50 1.31 13.45
N ASP A 56 -6.33 0.30 13.26
CA ASP A 56 -7.62 0.46 12.59
C ASP A 56 -8.64 1.12 13.53
N LEU A 57 -9.15 2.27 13.10
CA LEU A 57 -10.16 3.03 13.81
C LEU A 57 -11.45 3.04 12.99
N ALA A 58 -12.57 2.90 13.68
CA ALA A 58 -13.86 2.87 13.04
C ALA A 58 -14.91 3.61 13.87
N TRP A 59 -15.84 4.27 13.20
CA TRP A 59 -17.00 4.89 13.78
C TRP A 59 -18.27 4.35 13.13
N TRP A 60 -19.31 4.19 13.93
CA TRP A 60 -20.64 3.82 13.47
C TRP A 60 -21.66 4.84 13.94
N ALA A 61 -22.65 5.08 13.11
CA ALA A 61 -23.80 5.91 13.43
C ALA A 61 -25.08 5.20 13.01
N TYR A 62 -26.10 5.27 13.86
CA TYR A 62 -27.35 4.56 13.67
C TYR A 62 -28.51 5.55 13.55
N GLU A 63 -29.29 5.42 12.49
CA GLU A 63 -30.48 6.22 12.25
C GLU A 63 -31.71 5.37 12.61
N TYR A 64 -32.43 5.76 13.67
CA TYR A 64 -33.68 5.11 14.06
C TYR A 64 -34.51 5.97 15.05
N PRO A 65 -35.81 6.23 14.76
CA PRO A 65 -36.51 5.94 13.52
C PRO A 65 -35.92 6.75 12.34
N VAL A 66 -36.30 6.41 11.11
CA VAL A 66 -35.83 7.08 9.89
C VAL A 66 -35.90 8.61 10.05
N GLY A 67 -34.79 9.28 9.76
CA GLY A 67 -34.58 10.72 9.89
C GLY A 67 -34.09 11.20 11.26
N MET A 68 -33.82 10.30 12.22
CA MET A 68 -33.30 10.65 13.55
C MET A 68 -32.03 9.87 13.87
N LEU A 69 -30.94 10.58 14.21
CA LEU A 69 -29.74 9.95 14.76
C LEU A 69 -30.07 9.38 16.15
N ASP A 70 -29.97 8.07 16.29
CA ASP A 70 -30.28 7.35 17.53
C ASP A 70 -29.05 7.32 18.46
N HIS A 71 -27.96 6.70 17.99
CA HIS A 71 -26.71 6.60 18.73
C HIS A 71 -25.50 6.42 17.80
N THR A 72 -24.31 6.50 18.38
CA THR A 72 -23.02 6.33 17.69
C THR A 72 -22.13 5.37 18.46
N ASP A 73 -21.36 4.56 17.76
CA ASP A 73 -20.34 3.69 18.34
C ASP A 73 -18.96 3.92 17.69
N LYS A 74 -17.90 3.34 18.28
CA LYS A 74 -16.53 3.48 17.79
C LYS A 74 -15.61 2.37 18.27
N THR A 75 -14.61 2.06 17.47
CA THR A 75 -13.48 1.19 17.79
C THR A 75 -12.19 1.99 17.66
N ILE A 76 -11.43 2.07 18.75
CA ILE A 76 -10.13 2.77 18.80
C ILE A 76 -9.04 1.91 19.44
N GLY A 77 -9.19 0.59 19.37
CA GLY A 77 -8.26 -0.35 20.02
C GLY A 77 -8.11 -0.11 21.53
N PRO A 78 -6.91 -0.28 22.11
CA PRO A 78 -6.65 -0.06 23.54
C PRO A 78 -6.52 1.43 23.92
N HIS A 79 -6.69 2.34 22.96
CA HIS A 79 -6.43 3.78 23.13
C HIS A 79 -7.57 4.51 23.84
N LYS A 80 -7.28 5.71 24.33
CA LYS A 80 -8.25 6.50 25.10
C LYS A 80 -8.76 7.70 24.30
N MET A 81 -10.06 7.72 24.01
CA MET A 81 -10.74 8.87 23.43
C MET A 81 -10.75 10.04 24.42
N LEU A 82 -10.15 11.17 24.05
CA LEU A 82 -10.18 12.41 24.82
C LEU A 82 -11.30 13.34 24.35
N GLN A 83 -11.48 13.44 23.04
CA GLN A 83 -12.52 14.23 22.39
C GLN A 83 -12.97 13.48 21.14
N ASN A 84 -14.27 13.45 20.85
CA ASN A 84 -14.80 12.85 19.65
C ASN A 84 -15.48 13.90 18.77
N PHE A 85 -15.80 13.52 17.55
CA PHE A 85 -16.55 14.34 16.61
C PHE A 85 -17.96 14.68 17.12
N LYS A 86 -18.54 15.74 16.56
CA LYS A 86 -19.99 15.95 16.57
C LYS A 86 -20.58 15.30 15.33
N PHE A 87 -21.62 14.50 15.52
CA PHE A 87 -22.29 13.77 14.45
C PHE A 87 -23.65 14.43 14.17
N GLU A 88 -23.96 14.62 12.90
CA GLU A 88 -25.23 15.16 12.45
C GLU A 88 -25.75 14.34 11.26
N LEU A 89 -27.05 14.05 11.27
CA LEU A 89 -27.73 13.42 10.15
C LEU A 89 -28.22 14.52 9.21
N VAL A 90 -27.71 14.54 7.99
CA VAL A 90 -28.07 15.54 6.98
C VAL A 90 -28.71 14.86 5.78
N ASP A 91 -29.63 15.57 5.13
CA ASP A 91 -30.23 15.08 3.89
C ASP A 91 -29.14 14.98 2.82
N SER A 92 -29.12 13.86 2.09
CA SER A 92 -28.06 13.53 1.15
C SER A 92 -28.02 14.51 -0.01
N GLU A 93 -29.17 15.01 -0.46
CA GLU A 93 -29.23 16.01 -1.52
C GLU A 93 -28.64 17.36 -1.08
N PHE A 94 -28.80 17.73 0.20
CA PHE A 94 -28.22 18.94 0.77
C PHE A 94 -26.71 18.83 0.98
N ALA A 95 -26.22 17.65 1.38
CA ALA A 95 -24.79 17.40 1.53
C ALA A 95 -24.04 17.51 0.19
N ASP A 96 -24.63 16.98 -0.88
CA ASP A 96 -24.08 17.06 -2.24
C ASP A 96 -24.07 18.51 -2.76
N GLN A 97 -25.11 19.29 -2.47
CA GLN A 97 -25.18 20.71 -2.84
C GLN A 97 -24.09 21.54 -2.14
N GLU A 98 -23.90 21.35 -0.83
CA GLU A 98 -22.86 22.06 -0.07
C GLU A 98 -21.45 21.70 -0.55
N ALA A 99 -21.18 20.43 -0.85
CA ALA A 99 -19.90 20.01 -1.40
C ALA A 99 -19.61 20.68 -2.77
N ARG A 100 -20.63 20.84 -3.61
CA ARG A 100 -20.53 21.56 -4.89
C ARG A 100 -20.28 23.06 -4.68
N ILE A 101 -20.96 23.69 -3.73
CA ILE A 101 -20.74 25.09 -3.33
C ILE A 101 -19.29 25.27 -2.86
N GLN A 102 -18.82 24.45 -1.92
CA GLN A 102 -17.44 24.52 -1.41
C GLN A 102 -16.39 24.27 -2.50
N SER A 103 -16.69 23.43 -3.49
CA SER A 103 -15.82 23.26 -4.66
C SER A 103 -15.69 24.54 -5.48
N MET A 104 -16.79 25.29 -5.69
CA MET A 104 -16.78 26.59 -6.38
C MET A 104 -16.03 27.66 -5.60
N VAL A 105 -16.26 27.76 -4.28
CA VAL A 105 -15.59 28.71 -3.37
C VAL A 105 -14.07 28.45 -3.32
N SER A 106 -13.68 27.18 -3.12
CA SER A 106 -12.27 26.78 -3.10
C SER A 106 -11.58 27.04 -4.44
N TRP A 107 -12.26 26.75 -5.56
CA TRP A 107 -11.73 27.04 -6.90
C TRP A 107 -11.48 28.53 -7.12
N PHE A 108 -12.39 29.39 -6.63
CA PHE A 108 -12.31 30.83 -6.79
C PHE A 108 -11.13 31.42 -6.00
N HIS A 109 -11.00 31.11 -4.71
CA HIS A 109 -9.90 31.59 -3.86
C HIS A 109 -8.52 31.05 -4.25
N ALA A 110 -8.45 29.93 -4.97
CA ALA A 110 -7.20 29.43 -5.53
C ALA A 110 -6.68 30.25 -6.73
N ARG A 111 -7.52 31.11 -7.33
CA ARG A 111 -7.21 31.88 -8.55
C ARG A 111 -7.31 33.38 -8.36
N PHE A 112 -8.20 33.79 -7.47
CA PHE A 112 -8.50 35.18 -7.19
C PHE A 112 -8.28 35.44 -5.70
N GLU A 113 -7.60 36.53 -5.42
CA GLU A 113 -7.26 36.98 -4.07
C GLU A 113 -7.72 38.42 -3.86
N ASP A 114 -7.77 38.82 -2.59
CA ASP A 114 -8.01 40.21 -2.22
C ASP A 114 -6.95 41.10 -2.88
N PRO A 115 -7.36 42.15 -3.63
CA PRO A 115 -6.44 43.10 -4.24
C PRO A 115 -5.41 43.67 -3.25
N SER A 116 -5.75 43.79 -1.97
CA SER A 116 -4.86 44.28 -0.91
C SER A 116 -3.58 43.45 -0.72
N GLN A 117 -3.58 42.18 -1.15
CA GLN A 117 -2.43 41.28 -1.02
C GLN A 117 -1.33 41.60 -2.03
N SER A 118 -1.69 41.80 -3.29
CA SER A 118 -0.73 41.84 -4.41
C SER A 118 -0.86 43.03 -5.35
N THR A 119 -1.81 43.95 -5.11
CA THR A 119 -1.98 45.16 -5.93
C THR A 119 -1.64 46.45 -5.16
N PRO A 120 -0.84 47.37 -5.75
CA PRO A 120 -0.52 48.64 -5.12
C PRO A 120 -1.77 49.51 -4.90
N TYR A 121 -1.90 50.11 -3.71
CA TYR A 121 -3.01 51.02 -3.38
C TYR A 121 -2.66 52.49 -3.69
N ASN A 122 -3.54 53.20 -4.41
CA ASN A 122 -3.39 54.63 -4.69
C ASN A 122 -4.22 55.47 -3.71
N GLY A 123 -3.55 56.01 -2.68
CA GLY A 123 -4.19 56.83 -1.65
C GLY A 123 -4.70 58.22 -2.08
N ARG A 124 -4.41 58.68 -3.32
CA ARG A 124 -4.90 59.98 -3.82
C ARG A 124 -6.26 59.88 -4.53
N GLU A 125 -6.52 58.76 -5.19
CA GLU A 125 -7.76 58.49 -5.93
C GLU A 125 -8.66 57.47 -5.22
N GLY A 126 -8.13 56.75 -4.21
CA GLY A 126 -8.89 55.86 -3.35
C GLY A 126 -9.26 54.54 -4.02
N GLY A 127 -8.27 53.71 -4.36
CA GLY A 127 -8.50 52.39 -4.97
C GLY A 127 -7.22 51.61 -5.24
N PHE A 128 -7.38 50.34 -5.61
CA PHE A 128 -6.30 49.44 -6.00
C PHE A 128 -5.93 49.58 -7.48
N LEU A 129 -4.65 49.40 -7.80
CA LEU A 129 -4.13 49.44 -9.17
C LEU A 129 -3.89 48.01 -9.66
N TYR A 130 -4.81 47.50 -10.48
CA TYR A 130 -4.79 46.15 -11.07
C TYR A 130 -3.76 45.99 -12.20
N ILE A 131 -2.47 46.13 -11.86
CA ILE A 131 -1.36 46.09 -12.81
C ILE A 131 -1.10 44.69 -13.43
N HIS A 132 -1.84 43.66 -13.00
CA HIS A 132 -1.71 42.27 -13.47
C HIS A 132 -3.04 41.66 -13.97
N GLY A 133 -4.01 42.50 -14.31
CA GLY A 133 -5.36 42.06 -14.70
C GLY A 133 -6.38 42.25 -13.57
N GLY A 134 -7.65 42.37 -13.96
CA GLY A 134 -8.77 42.70 -13.08
C GLY A 134 -9.24 44.16 -13.20
N PRO A 135 -10.22 44.59 -12.36
CA PRO A 135 -10.90 43.79 -11.35
C PRO A 135 -11.74 42.66 -11.96
N TYR A 136 -11.74 41.50 -11.31
CA TYR A 136 -12.58 40.36 -11.66
C TYR A 136 -13.82 40.30 -10.76
N ASP A 137 -14.95 39.94 -11.35
CA ASP A 137 -16.23 39.74 -10.66
C ASP A 137 -16.44 38.25 -10.40
N ALA A 138 -16.85 37.89 -9.18
CA ALA A 138 -16.98 36.49 -8.78
C ALA A 138 -18.05 35.74 -9.58
N ARG A 139 -19.14 36.42 -9.95
CA ARG A 139 -20.21 35.84 -10.77
C ARG A 139 -19.72 35.58 -12.18
N ASP A 140 -19.12 36.58 -12.83
CA ASP A 140 -18.66 36.44 -14.21
C ASP A 140 -17.66 35.28 -14.34
N GLU A 141 -16.76 35.11 -13.37
CA GLU A 141 -15.76 34.04 -13.39
C GLU A 141 -16.36 32.67 -13.02
N LEU A 142 -17.31 32.59 -12.08
CA LEU A 142 -18.00 31.35 -11.74
C LEU A 142 -18.95 30.87 -12.85
N GLU A 143 -19.78 31.75 -13.42
CA GLU A 143 -20.70 31.40 -14.53
C GLU A 143 -19.92 30.94 -15.76
N LYS A 144 -18.78 31.59 -16.05
CA LYS A 144 -17.88 31.18 -17.14
C LYS A 144 -17.23 29.83 -16.87
N ARG A 145 -16.92 29.51 -15.61
CA ARG A 145 -16.24 28.25 -15.23
C ARG A 145 -17.19 27.07 -15.06
N PHE A 146 -18.40 27.33 -14.58
CA PHE A 146 -19.41 26.34 -14.20
C PHE A 146 -20.73 26.58 -14.97
N PRO A 147 -20.72 26.56 -16.32
CA PRO A 147 -21.88 26.93 -17.12
C PRO A 147 -23.06 25.95 -17.02
N ASP A 148 -22.79 24.72 -16.57
CA ASP A 148 -23.77 23.64 -16.39
C ASP A 148 -24.27 23.51 -14.94
N GLU A 149 -23.79 24.37 -14.03
CA GLU A 149 -24.16 24.36 -12.63
C GLU A 149 -25.49 25.10 -12.42
N ASP A 150 -26.24 24.72 -11.38
CA ASP A 150 -27.49 25.40 -11.06
C ASP A 150 -27.22 26.84 -10.64
N GLU A 151 -27.94 27.80 -11.22
CA GLU A 151 -27.81 29.24 -10.94
C GLU A 151 -27.95 29.53 -9.43
N THR A 152 -28.81 28.78 -8.74
CA THR A 152 -29.00 28.89 -7.29
C THR A 152 -27.75 28.48 -6.51
N LEU A 153 -27.00 27.48 -6.97
CA LEU A 153 -25.76 27.04 -6.32
C LEU A 153 -24.62 28.02 -6.60
N ILE A 154 -24.56 28.59 -7.81
CA ILE A 154 -23.62 29.66 -8.15
C ILE A 154 -23.87 30.88 -7.25
N ASP A 155 -25.14 31.29 -7.09
CA ASP A 155 -25.52 32.40 -6.21
C ASP A 155 -25.08 32.17 -4.76
N LEU A 156 -25.25 30.94 -4.24
CA LEU A 156 -24.83 30.58 -2.89
C LEU A 156 -23.29 30.58 -2.74
N ALA A 157 -22.56 30.13 -3.75
CA ALA A 157 -21.10 30.20 -3.74
C ALA A 157 -20.58 31.64 -3.79
N ILE A 158 -21.20 32.51 -4.60
CA ILE A 158 -20.87 33.94 -4.64
C ILE A 158 -21.14 34.58 -3.27
N GLN A 159 -22.26 34.26 -2.64
CA GLN A 159 -22.59 34.78 -1.32
C GLN A 159 -21.53 34.41 -0.26
N GLU A 160 -20.95 33.21 -0.35
CA GLU A 160 -19.87 32.77 0.53
C GLU A 160 -18.55 33.48 0.20
N ILE A 161 -18.18 33.57 -1.08
CA ILE A 161 -16.96 34.24 -1.57
C ILE A 161 -16.93 35.72 -1.17
N GLU A 162 -18.05 36.42 -1.35
CA GLU A 162 -18.19 37.86 -1.10
C GLU A 162 -18.73 38.16 0.32
N SER A 163 -18.70 37.17 1.22
CA SER A 163 -19.26 37.28 2.57
C SER A 163 -18.59 38.37 3.42
N ASP A 164 -17.36 38.74 3.10
CA ASP A 164 -16.58 39.81 3.72
C ASP A 164 -16.86 41.21 3.12
N GLY A 165 -17.71 41.29 2.09
CA GLY A 165 -18.08 42.51 1.37
C GLY A 165 -17.12 42.90 0.25
N LEU A 166 -16.14 42.05 -0.11
CA LEU A 166 -15.26 42.24 -1.25
C LEU A 166 -15.90 41.70 -2.54
N THR A 167 -16.01 42.56 -3.55
CA THR A 167 -16.63 42.21 -4.85
C THR A 167 -15.70 42.39 -6.04
N GLU A 168 -14.51 42.96 -5.82
CA GLU A 168 -13.52 43.18 -6.87
C GLU A 168 -12.25 42.40 -6.54
N TRP A 169 -11.88 41.48 -7.43
CA TRP A 169 -10.83 40.51 -7.14
C TRP A 169 -9.62 40.68 -8.06
N ALA A 170 -8.43 40.36 -7.53
CA ALA A 170 -7.18 40.35 -8.26
C ALA A 170 -6.71 38.90 -8.51
N PRO A 171 -5.97 38.62 -9.58
CA PRO A 171 -5.46 37.27 -9.83
C PRO A 171 -4.28 36.93 -8.91
N VAL A 172 -4.21 35.70 -8.41
CA VAL A 172 -3.10 35.18 -7.60
C VAL A 172 -1.82 35.07 -8.46
N ARG A 173 -0.70 35.59 -7.97
CA ARG A 173 0.58 35.57 -8.72
C ARG A 173 1.30 34.22 -8.61
N GLY A 174 1.74 33.67 -9.74
CA GLY A 174 2.56 32.46 -9.79
C GLY A 174 2.18 31.45 -10.88
N GLN A 175 1.06 31.67 -11.57
CA GLN A 175 0.67 30.93 -12.78
C GLN A 175 0.75 31.86 -13.99
N ASP A 176 1.93 32.03 -14.58
CA ASP A 176 2.05 32.63 -15.92
C ASP A 176 3.33 32.12 -16.59
N ASP A 177 3.21 31.04 -17.37
CA ASP A 177 3.55 31.03 -18.79
C ASP A 177 3.22 29.63 -19.36
N ASP A 178 2.04 29.45 -19.97
CA ASP A 178 1.84 28.51 -21.09
C ASP A 178 0.43 28.66 -21.69
N ARG A 179 0.39 29.38 -22.81
CA ARG A 179 -0.51 29.26 -23.98
C ARG A 179 -1.89 28.62 -23.80
N GLU A 180 -2.92 29.38 -24.22
CA GLU A 180 -4.28 28.91 -24.58
C GLU A 180 -4.32 27.46 -25.11
N THR A 181 -4.68 26.51 -24.25
CA THR A 181 -5.25 25.22 -24.65
C THR A 181 -6.77 25.34 -24.64
N PRO A 182 -7.46 25.10 -25.78
CA PRO A 182 -8.92 25.20 -25.86
C PRO A 182 -9.65 24.40 -24.78
N LEU A 183 -10.61 25.10 -24.19
CA LEU A 183 -11.50 24.70 -23.12
C LEU A 183 -12.51 23.64 -23.62
N GLU A 184 -12.13 22.37 -23.61
CA GLU A 184 -13.06 21.24 -23.61
C GLU A 184 -12.67 20.28 -22.49
N ALA A 185 -13.33 20.39 -21.33
CA ALA A 185 -13.90 19.27 -20.56
C ALA A 185 -14.09 19.56 -19.05
N ALA A 186 -15.26 20.08 -18.67
CA ALA A 186 -15.82 19.93 -17.33
C ALA A 186 -16.47 18.53 -17.19
N GLY A 187 -15.60 17.55 -17.01
CA GLY A 187 -15.84 16.14 -16.60
C GLY A 187 -14.49 15.42 -16.37
N VAL A 188 -13.47 16.27 -16.29
CA VAL A 188 -12.04 16.22 -16.54
C VAL A 188 -11.11 16.26 -15.34
N LEU A 189 -11.04 15.29 -14.42
CA LEU A 189 -9.98 15.33 -13.37
C LEU A 189 -8.63 15.76 -13.99
N PRO A 190 -7.83 16.65 -13.37
CA PRO A 190 -6.51 17.01 -13.86
C PRO A 190 -5.71 15.78 -14.29
N GLY A 191 -4.90 15.88 -15.35
CA GLY A 191 -4.15 14.74 -15.89
C GLY A 191 -3.22 14.04 -14.89
N SER A 192 -2.83 14.72 -13.81
CA SER A 192 -2.13 14.17 -12.64
C SER A 192 -3.09 13.40 -11.72
N LEU A 193 -4.22 14.00 -11.32
CA LEU A 193 -5.24 13.35 -10.47
C LEU A 193 -5.89 12.12 -11.14
N ARG A 194 -6.14 12.17 -12.45
CA ARG A 194 -6.58 10.98 -13.21
C ARG A 194 -5.56 9.86 -13.20
N ALA A 195 -4.30 10.23 -13.33
CA ALA A 195 -3.22 9.26 -13.32
C ALA A 195 -3.11 8.62 -11.94
N ALA A 196 -3.21 9.41 -10.86
CA ALA A 196 -3.22 8.95 -9.48
C ALA A 196 -4.42 8.02 -9.19
N GLU A 197 -5.63 8.38 -9.59
CA GLU A 197 -6.80 7.51 -9.42
C GLU A 197 -6.72 6.22 -10.25
N ALA A 198 -6.24 6.31 -11.50
CA ALA A 198 -6.04 5.13 -12.32
C ALA A 198 -4.98 4.20 -11.71
N PHE A 199 -3.92 4.77 -11.12
CA PHE A 199 -2.90 4.01 -10.39
C PHE A 199 -3.49 3.33 -9.16
N ARG A 200 -4.26 4.06 -8.34
CA ARG A 200 -4.94 3.50 -7.15
C ARG A 200 -5.84 2.33 -7.54
N LYS A 201 -6.68 2.48 -8.57
CA LYS A 201 -7.55 1.41 -9.09
C LYS A 201 -6.78 0.17 -9.59
N ILE A 202 -5.51 0.31 -9.97
CA ILE A 202 -4.66 -0.82 -10.31
C ILE A 202 -4.14 -1.50 -9.03
N MET A 203 -3.74 -0.71 -8.04
CA MET A 203 -3.26 -1.23 -6.76
C MET A 203 -4.38 -1.92 -5.95
N ASP A 204 -5.63 -1.46 -6.07
CA ASP A 204 -6.82 -2.12 -5.48
C ASP A 204 -7.09 -3.52 -6.07
N GLN A 205 -6.41 -3.91 -7.15
CA GLN A 205 -6.50 -5.27 -7.74
C GLN A 205 -5.45 -6.23 -7.16
N VAL A 206 -4.55 -5.76 -6.30
CA VAL A 206 -3.60 -6.64 -5.60
C VAL A 206 -4.41 -7.57 -4.68
N PRO A 207 -4.21 -8.90 -4.73
CA PRO A 207 -4.93 -9.81 -3.85
C PRO A 207 -4.52 -9.61 -2.38
N ASP A 208 -5.43 -9.21 -1.49
CA ASP A 208 -5.09 -8.95 -0.09
C ASP A 208 -4.99 -10.22 0.78
N ASP A 209 -5.51 -11.34 0.30
CA ASP A 209 -5.72 -12.59 1.05
C ASP A 209 -4.66 -13.67 0.83
N VAL A 210 -3.68 -13.45 -0.05
CA VAL A 210 -2.65 -14.48 -0.37
C VAL A 210 -1.63 -14.58 0.78
N PRO A 211 -1.52 -15.74 1.47
CA PRO A 211 -0.55 -15.93 2.53
C PRO A 211 0.90 -15.88 2.03
N GLY A 212 1.80 -15.30 2.82
CA GLY A 212 3.20 -15.16 2.41
C GLY A 212 3.98 -14.06 3.14
N PRO A 213 5.13 -13.64 2.59
CA PRO A 213 5.95 -12.60 3.21
C PRO A 213 5.23 -11.24 3.19
N ILE A 214 5.33 -10.53 4.30
CA ILE A 214 4.82 -9.17 4.48
C ILE A 214 5.98 -8.19 4.34
N PHE A 215 5.82 -7.24 3.44
CA PHE A 215 6.76 -6.14 3.25
C PHE A 215 6.13 -4.84 3.73
N ALA A 216 6.85 -4.08 4.54
CA ALA A 216 6.42 -2.78 5.02
C ALA A 216 7.59 -1.79 4.97
N SER A 217 7.31 -0.52 5.23
CA SER A 217 8.36 0.48 5.40
C SER A 217 9.00 0.29 6.77
N ALA A 218 10.31 0.05 6.81
CA ALA A 218 11.07 -0.02 8.04
C ALA A 218 11.22 1.38 8.68
N ALA A 219 11.81 1.45 9.87
CA ALA A 219 12.02 2.72 10.59
C ALA A 219 12.90 3.73 9.81
N ASP A 220 13.70 3.23 8.85
CA ASP A 220 14.50 4.03 7.92
C ASP A 220 13.79 4.27 6.58
N GLY A 221 12.47 4.13 6.51
CA GLY A 221 11.64 4.37 5.34
C GLY A 221 11.70 3.30 4.24
N ARG A 222 12.74 2.45 4.22
CA ARG A 222 12.96 1.46 3.16
C ARG A 222 11.96 0.32 3.22
N ILE A 223 11.69 -0.28 2.06
CA ILE A 223 10.85 -1.48 1.96
C ILE A 223 11.64 -2.67 2.50
N ASP A 224 11.19 -3.24 3.62
CA ASP A 224 11.82 -4.39 4.24
C ASP A 224 10.80 -5.48 4.60
N LEU A 225 11.32 -6.70 4.80
CA LEU A 225 10.55 -7.84 5.29
C LEU A 225 10.24 -7.64 6.78
N THR A 226 8.96 -7.56 7.13
CA THR A 226 8.52 -7.34 8.52
C THR A 226 7.89 -8.56 9.18
N GLY A 227 7.48 -9.55 8.38
CA GLY A 227 6.88 -10.78 8.89
C GLY A 227 6.32 -11.67 7.79
N TRP A 228 5.49 -12.63 8.19
CA TRP A 228 4.77 -13.55 7.31
C TRP A 228 3.31 -13.63 7.73
N SER A 229 2.39 -13.46 6.78
CA SER A 229 0.96 -13.68 6.98
C SER A 229 0.61 -15.15 6.77
N GLY A 230 -0.52 -15.60 7.32
CA GLY A 230 -1.03 -16.96 7.16
C GLY A 230 -1.28 -17.68 8.48
N GLU A 231 -1.85 -18.87 8.39
CA GLU A 231 -2.08 -19.78 9.51
C GLU A 231 -0.77 -20.14 10.20
N ALA A 232 -0.83 -20.29 11.52
CA ALA A 232 0.28 -20.84 12.29
C ALA A 232 0.03 -22.30 12.64
N PHE A 233 1.11 -23.10 12.64
CA PHE A 233 1.04 -24.46 13.13
C PHE A 233 0.77 -24.49 14.64
N PRO A 234 -0.16 -25.34 15.11
CA PRO A 234 -0.31 -25.58 16.53
C PRO A 234 0.94 -26.28 17.08
N GLU A 235 1.29 -25.97 18.33
CA GLU A 235 2.32 -26.72 19.05
C GLU A 235 1.93 -28.20 19.17
N GLY A 236 2.91 -29.10 18.98
CA GLY A 236 2.65 -30.53 18.95
C GLY A 236 3.88 -31.39 18.69
N GLU A 237 3.67 -32.71 18.63
CA GLU A 237 4.74 -33.70 18.50
C GLU A 237 5.55 -33.55 17.19
N LEU A 238 4.87 -33.28 16.06
CA LEU A 238 5.55 -33.09 14.77
C LEU A 238 6.48 -31.88 14.77
N LEU A 239 6.02 -30.74 15.30
CA LEU A 239 6.81 -29.52 15.37
C LEU A 239 7.99 -29.68 16.34
N SER A 240 7.78 -30.37 17.46
CA SER A 240 8.82 -30.70 18.44
C SER A 240 9.89 -31.61 17.83
N ALA A 241 9.48 -32.66 17.11
CA ALA A 241 10.39 -33.56 16.41
C ALA A 241 11.18 -32.81 15.31
N LEU A 242 10.56 -31.90 14.57
CA LEU A 242 11.25 -31.07 13.58
C LEU A 242 12.32 -30.19 14.22
N ARG A 243 12.02 -29.53 15.35
CA ARG A 243 13.00 -28.71 16.09
C ARG A 243 14.19 -29.55 16.55
N GLU A 244 13.93 -30.70 17.18
CA GLU A 244 14.97 -31.62 17.66
C GLU A 244 15.85 -32.12 16.52
N HIS A 245 15.25 -32.69 15.47
CA HIS A 245 16.00 -33.21 14.32
C HIS A 245 16.81 -32.12 13.60
N THR A 246 16.26 -30.90 13.48
CA THR A 246 16.98 -29.78 12.85
C THR A 246 18.22 -29.39 13.67
N ALA A 247 18.07 -29.24 14.99
CA ALA A 247 19.16 -28.89 15.90
C ALA A 247 20.27 -29.95 15.89
N ASP A 248 19.88 -31.23 15.87
CA ASP A 248 20.79 -32.37 15.79
C ASP A 248 21.64 -32.35 14.51
N ILE A 249 21.02 -32.12 13.35
CA ILE A 249 21.75 -32.04 12.07
C ILE A 249 22.69 -30.83 12.05
N ILE A 250 22.25 -29.68 12.57
CA ILE A 250 23.09 -28.47 12.67
C ILE A 250 24.32 -28.75 13.53
N SER A 251 24.15 -29.43 14.67
CA SER A 251 25.24 -29.83 15.56
C SER A 251 26.25 -30.74 14.84
N ASP A 252 25.77 -31.75 14.11
CA ASP A 252 26.62 -32.67 13.35
C ASP A 252 27.39 -31.98 12.20
N LEU A 253 26.82 -30.91 11.64
CA LEU A 253 27.43 -30.16 10.53
C LEU A 253 28.31 -28.98 10.97
N ALA A 254 28.20 -28.50 12.21
CA ALA A 254 28.83 -27.26 12.69
C ALA A 254 30.37 -27.24 12.61
N GLY A 255 31.02 -28.39 12.41
CA GLY A 255 32.47 -28.51 12.21
C GLY A 255 32.93 -28.72 10.77
N THR A 256 32.00 -28.79 9.80
CA THR A 256 32.32 -29.14 8.42
C THR A 256 32.43 -27.90 7.53
N ASN A 257 33.61 -27.63 6.95
CA ASN A 257 33.76 -26.51 6.01
C ASN A 257 33.14 -26.81 4.63
N ALA A 258 32.89 -28.09 4.32
CA ALA A 258 32.45 -28.51 3.00
C ALA A 258 30.95 -28.33 2.75
N HIS A 259 30.12 -28.22 3.80
CA HIS A 259 28.64 -28.22 3.70
C HIS A 259 28.00 -26.95 4.28
N GLN A 260 28.67 -25.81 4.11
CA GLN A 260 28.24 -24.53 4.70
C GLN A 260 26.91 -24.02 4.14
N ASP A 261 26.60 -24.29 2.87
CA ASP A 261 25.31 -24.04 2.24
C ASP A 261 24.16 -24.81 2.91
N LEU A 262 24.34 -26.11 3.14
CA LEU A 262 23.36 -26.95 3.83
C LEU A 262 23.18 -26.50 5.28
N LEU A 263 24.28 -26.22 5.98
CA LEU A 263 24.25 -25.69 7.34
C LEU A 263 23.51 -24.34 7.42
N HIS A 264 23.72 -23.45 6.45
CA HIS A 264 23.03 -22.17 6.36
C HIS A 264 21.53 -22.33 6.11
N ALA A 265 21.14 -23.22 5.18
CA ALA A 265 19.75 -23.53 4.91
C ALA A 265 19.05 -24.13 6.15
N LEU A 266 19.71 -25.03 6.88
CA LEU A 266 19.19 -25.61 8.12
C LEU A 266 19.03 -24.56 9.23
N ARG A 267 19.97 -23.64 9.39
CA ARG A 267 19.85 -22.56 10.39
C ARG A 267 18.68 -21.63 10.07
N LYS A 268 18.44 -21.31 8.80
CA LYS A 268 17.25 -20.54 8.39
C LYS A 268 15.96 -21.30 8.64
N TYR A 269 15.97 -22.62 8.40
CA TYR A 269 14.83 -23.48 8.73
C TYR A 269 14.59 -23.55 10.25
N GLN A 270 15.65 -23.65 11.05
CA GLN A 270 15.58 -23.61 12.51
C GLN A 270 15.00 -22.28 13.01
N LEU A 271 15.47 -21.14 12.49
CA LEU A 271 14.93 -19.83 12.86
C LEU A 271 13.42 -19.75 12.61
N ALA A 272 12.94 -20.28 11.49
CA ALA A 272 11.50 -20.34 11.20
C ALA A 272 10.73 -21.26 12.17
N LEU A 273 11.35 -22.33 12.68
CA LEU A 273 10.73 -23.20 13.69
C LEU A 273 10.69 -22.58 15.10
N GLU A 274 11.56 -21.61 15.37
CA GLU A 274 11.70 -20.93 16.66
C GLU A 274 10.95 -19.58 16.72
N GLU A 275 10.48 -19.07 15.58
CA GLU A 275 9.71 -17.84 15.47
C GLU A 275 8.28 -18.02 15.97
N GLY A 276 7.91 -17.30 17.04
CA GLY A 276 6.53 -17.05 17.48
C GLY A 276 5.56 -18.24 17.31
N PRO A 277 4.27 -18.01 17.04
CA PRO A 277 3.48 -19.06 16.40
C PRO A 277 4.05 -19.33 15.00
N VAL A 278 4.46 -20.58 14.73
CA VAL A 278 5.22 -20.94 13.52
C VAL A 278 4.35 -20.79 12.27
N SER A 279 4.67 -19.78 11.45
CA SER A 279 3.94 -19.47 10.21
C SER A 279 4.03 -20.60 9.17
N THR A 280 2.87 -21.05 8.69
CA THR A 280 2.74 -22.07 7.64
C THR A 280 3.48 -21.71 6.34
N PRO A 281 3.27 -20.53 5.73
CA PRO A 281 3.91 -20.17 4.46
C PRO A 281 5.40 -19.89 4.62
N LEU A 282 5.84 -19.38 5.78
CA LEU A 282 7.25 -19.26 6.10
C LEU A 282 7.91 -20.65 6.13
N LEU A 283 7.35 -21.57 6.91
CA LEU A 283 7.93 -22.90 7.09
C LEU A 283 7.90 -23.69 5.78
N TYR A 284 6.83 -23.59 5.00
CA TYR A 284 6.73 -24.13 3.64
C TYR A 284 7.88 -23.61 2.75
N THR A 285 8.07 -22.30 2.68
CA THR A 285 9.12 -21.69 1.86
C THR A 285 10.51 -22.15 2.29
N ARG A 286 10.79 -22.13 3.60
CA ARG A 286 12.09 -22.56 4.14
C ARG A 286 12.35 -24.04 3.89
N GLY A 287 11.32 -24.89 4.03
CA GLY A 287 11.42 -26.31 3.73
C GLY A 287 11.71 -26.58 2.26
N VAL A 288 11.06 -25.87 1.34
CA VAL A 288 11.35 -25.97 -0.11
C VAL A 288 12.79 -25.57 -0.43
N PHE A 289 13.31 -24.48 0.16
CA PHE A 289 14.69 -24.05 -0.07
C PHE A 289 15.72 -24.99 0.55
N LEU A 290 15.42 -25.55 1.72
CA LEU A 290 16.23 -26.60 2.34
C LEU A 290 16.26 -27.86 1.48
N ASP A 291 15.11 -28.29 0.95
CA ASP A 291 15.00 -29.45 0.07
C ASP A 291 15.84 -29.26 -1.22
N ASN A 292 15.77 -28.08 -1.82
CA ASN A 292 16.59 -27.71 -2.97
C ASN A 292 18.08 -27.81 -2.67
N THR A 293 18.51 -27.25 -1.56
CA THR A 293 19.91 -27.27 -1.11
C THR A 293 20.37 -28.70 -0.84
N ALA A 294 19.57 -29.49 -0.12
CA ALA A 294 19.84 -30.90 0.16
C ALA A 294 19.96 -31.74 -1.12
N ASN A 295 19.07 -31.52 -2.09
CA ASN A 295 19.13 -32.21 -3.38
C ASN A 295 20.38 -31.82 -4.19
N GLN A 296 20.79 -30.55 -4.14
CA GLN A 296 22.02 -30.09 -4.81
C GLN A 296 23.26 -30.72 -4.18
N VAL A 297 23.37 -30.68 -2.85
CA VAL A 297 24.44 -31.37 -2.09
C VAL A 297 24.47 -32.85 -2.46
N GLY A 298 23.30 -33.51 -2.52
CA GLY A 298 23.19 -34.92 -2.89
C GLY A 298 23.74 -35.23 -4.29
N LYS A 299 23.53 -34.35 -5.28
CA LYS A 299 24.09 -34.51 -6.63
C LYS A 299 25.61 -34.39 -6.62
N GLU A 300 26.14 -33.34 -5.97
CA GLU A 300 27.59 -33.09 -5.88
C GLU A 300 28.33 -34.23 -5.14
N LEU A 301 27.69 -34.85 -4.15
CA LEU A 301 28.21 -36.05 -3.49
C LEU A 301 28.34 -37.25 -4.43
N VAL A 302 27.35 -37.45 -5.30
CA VAL A 302 27.35 -38.54 -6.30
C VAL A 302 28.37 -38.28 -7.40
N GLU A 303 28.52 -37.02 -7.81
CA GLU A 303 29.49 -36.57 -8.81
C GLU A 303 30.93 -36.57 -8.29
N GLY A 304 31.11 -36.59 -6.96
CA GLY A 304 32.41 -36.59 -6.30
C GLY A 304 33.01 -35.19 -6.10
N ASP A 305 32.22 -34.14 -6.37
CA ASP A 305 32.62 -32.74 -6.23
C ASP A 305 32.63 -32.28 -4.77
N ARG A 306 32.13 -33.12 -3.85
CA ARG A 306 31.99 -32.80 -2.42
C ARG A 306 32.32 -34.01 -1.53
N PRO A 307 32.97 -33.81 -0.37
CA PRO A 307 33.23 -34.90 0.57
C PRO A 307 31.92 -35.43 1.19
N PRO A 308 31.89 -36.69 1.67
CA PRO A 308 30.70 -37.28 2.26
C PRO A 308 30.23 -36.54 3.51
N LEU A 309 28.91 -36.48 3.66
CA LEU A 309 28.28 -35.94 4.88
C LEU A 309 28.67 -36.77 6.12
N PRO A 310 28.74 -36.15 7.31
CA PRO A 310 28.93 -36.87 8.57
C PRO A 310 27.91 -37.99 8.75
N GLY A 311 28.34 -39.12 9.36
CA GLY A 311 27.59 -40.38 9.39
C GLY A 311 26.07 -40.30 9.61
N PRO A 312 25.56 -39.64 10.67
CA PRO A 312 24.12 -39.59 10.94
C PRO A 312 23.35 -38.59 10.07
N VAL A 313 24.02 -37.67 9.37
CA VAL A 313 23.38 -36.56 8.66
C VAL A 313 22.48 -37.02 7.51
N PRO A 314 22.89 -37.95 6.62
CA PRO A 314 22.02 -38.40 5.52
C PRO A 314 20.68 -38.97 5.98
N SER A 315 20.67 -39.81 7.01
CA SER A 315 19.44 -40.42 7.53
C SER A 315 18.58 -39.40 8.27
N ARG A 316 19.18 -38.53 9.09
CA ARG A 316 18.46 -37.45 9.78
C ARG A 316 17.83 -36.46 8.81
N LEU A 317 18.54 -36.11 7.73
CA LEU A 317 18.04 -35.21 6.70
C LEU A 317 16.85 -35.83 5.93
N HIS A 318 16.89 -37.15 5.69
CA HIS A 318 15.75 -37.86 5.10
C HIS A 318 14.52 -37.79 6.02
N THR A 319 14.67 -38.13 7.30
CA THR A 319 13.58 -38.04 8.29
C THR A 319 13.05 -36.62 8.43
N LEU A 320 13.92 -35.60 8.45
CA LEU A 320 13.51 -34.20 8.51
C LEU A 320 12.58 -33.83 7.34
N ARG A 321 12.92 -34.26 6.12
CA ARG A 321 12.11 -33.99 4.92
C ARG A 321 10.75 -34.68 4.97
N GLU A 322 10.69 -35.90 5.49
CA GLU A 322 9.43 -36.64 5.68
C GLU A 322 8.53 -35.95 6.72
N LEU A 323 9.09 -35.59 7.88
CA LEU A 323 8.36 -34.88 8.94
C LEU A 323 7.87 -33.50 8.46
N HIS A 324 8.71 -32.77 7.72
CA HIS A 324 8.34 -31.49 7.14
C HIS A 324 7.15 -31.65 6.19
N GLY A 325 7.24 -32.60 5.25
CA GLY A 325 6.14 -32.87 4.31
C GLY A 325 4.84 -33.27 5.01
N ALA A 326 4.92 -34.09 6.06
CA ALA A 326 3.76 -34.48 6.86
C ALA A 326 3.13 -33.29 7.59
N LEU A 327 3.95 -32.39 8.15
CA LEU A 327 3.45 -31.19 8.83
C LEU A 327 2.76 -30.24 7.84
N ILE A 328 3.39 -29.94 6.70
CA ILE A 328 2.81 -29.02 5.70
C ILE A 328 1.45 -29.50 5.21
N VAL A 329 1.30 -30.80 4.92
CA VAL A 329 0.03 -31.35 4.43
C VAL A 329 -1.01 -31.51 5.54
N SER A 330 -0.62 -31.39 6.82
CA SER A 330 -1.57 -31.47 7.95
C SER A 330 -2.38 -30.19 8.18
N SER A 331 -1.88 -29.03 7.72
CA SER A 331 -2.62 -27.75 7.72
C SER A 331 -3.41 -27.56 6.42
N GLU A 332 -4.58 -26.94 6.50
CA GLU A 332 -5.38 -26.60 5.32
C GLU A 332 -4.62 -25.65 4.40
N GLU A 333 -4.02 -24.58 4.95
CA GLU A 333 -3.24 -23.63 4.16
C GLU A 333 -2.00 -24.28 3.53
N GLY A 334 -1.25 -25.10 4.27
CA GLY A 334 -0.08 -25.79 3.73
C GLY A 334 -0.43 -26.79 2.62
N ALA A 335 -1.55 -27.50 2.74
CA ALA A 335 -2.07 -28.35 1.68
C ALA A 335 -2.47 -27.53 0.44
N ALA A 336 -3.12 -26.37 0.63
CA ALA A 336 -3.47 -25.44 -0.43
C ALA A 336 -2.22 -24.89 -1.15
N LEU A 337 -1.15 -24.56 -0.42
CA LEU A 337 0.13 -24.14 -1.00
C LEU A 337 0.74 -25.24 -1.87
N VAL A 338 0.78 -26.48 -1.39
CA VAL A 338 1.29 -27.63 -2.16
C VAL A 338 0.44 -27.90 -3.40
N GLU A 339 -0.88 -27.78 -3.30
CA GLU A 339 -1.78 -27.94 -4.44
C GLU A 339 -1.60 -26.82 -5.46
N ALA A 340 -1.50 -25.57 -4.99
CA ALA A 340 -1.26 -24.42 -5.84
C ALA A 340 0.08 -24.56 -6.59
N ALA A 341 1.17 -25.02 -5.94
CA ALA A 341 2.42 -25.38 -6.64
C ALA A 341 2.20 -26.34 -7.80
N ALA A 342 1.41 -27.39 -7.60
CA ALA A 342 1.16 -28.40 -8.64
C ALA A 342 0.40 -27.84 -9.86
N ARG A 343 -0.36 -26.75 -9.67
CA ARG A 343 -1.01 -25.98 -10.75
C ARG A 343 -0.01 -25.10 -11.51
N TYR A 344 1.11 -24.71 -10.89
CA TYR A 344 2.22 -23.97 -11.52
C TYR A 344 3.15 -24.84 -12.39
N ARG A 345 2.60 -25.83 -13.10
CA ARG A 345 3.37 -26.60 -14.09
C ARG A 345 3.61 -25.74 -15.34
N ARG A 346 4.87 -25.38 -15.56
CA ARG A 346 5.31 -24.55 -16.69
C ARG A 346 5.96 -25.38 -17.79
N THR A 347 5.88 -24.89 -19.02
CA THR A 347 6.73 -25.37 -20.12
C THR A 347 8.19 -25.00 -19.87
N THR A 348 9.11 -25.65 -20.58
CA THR A 348 10.56 -25.37 -20.47
C THR A 348 10.88 -23.91 -20.77
N ASP A 349 10.23 -23.32 -21.77
CA ASP A 349 10.47 -21.92 -22.15
C ASP A 349 9.95 -20.94 -21.10
N GLU A 350 8.74 -21.17 -20.57
CA GLU A 350 8.18 -20.36 -19.49
C GLU A 350 8.99 -20.49 -18.19
N GLN A 351 9.55 -21.67 -17.91
CA GLN A 351 10.46 -21.89 -16.80
C GLN A 351 11.72 -21.03 -16.91
N VAL A 352 12.36 -21.07 -18.09
CA VAL A 352 13.57 -20.27 -18.36
C VAL A 352 13.26 -18.77 -18.25
N ALA A 353 12.10 -18.35 -18.76
CA ALA A 353 11.65 -16.97 -18.66
C ALA A 353 11.38 -16.54 -17.22
N LEU A 354 10.72 -17.37 -16.39
CA LEU A 354 10.53 -17.07 -14.97
C LEU A 354 11.88 -16.95 -14.26
N THR A 355 12.74 -17.96 -14.38
CA THR A 355 14.04 -17.97 -13.70
C THR A 355 14.83 -16.71 -14.05
N ARG A 356 14.87 -16.33 -15.33
CA ARG A 356 15.53 -15.09 -15.77
C ARG A 356 14.89 -13.85 -15.14
N ALA A 357 13.57 -13.75 -15.13
CA ALA A 357 12.88 -12.58 -14.59
C ALA A 357 13.07 -12.44 -13.07
N VAL A 358 12.95 -13.53 -12.31
CA VAL A 358 13.17 -13.54 -10.86
C VAL A 358 14.61 -13.16 -10.51
N VAL A 359 15.60 -13.71 -11.22
CA VAL A 359 17.01 -13.34 -11.02
C VAL A 359 17.24 -11.86 -11.33
N ALA A 360 16.70 -11.36 -12.45
CA ALA A 360 16.88 -9.97 -12.83
C ALA A 360 16.18 -8.99 -11.85
N ILE A 361 15.01 -9.36 -11.29
CA ILE A 361 14.35 -8.55 -10.24
C ILE A 361 15.19 -8.55 -8.96
N ALA A 362 15.72 -9.70 -8.53
CA ALA A 362 16.56 -9.77 -7.34
C ALA A 362 17.86 -8.94 -7.50
N GLU A 363 18.48 -8.99 -8.69
CA GLU A 363 19.65 -8.17 -9.01
C GLU A 363 19.32 -6.68 -9.02
N ALA A 364 18.14 -6.30 -9.51
CA ALA A 364 17.64 -4.94 -9.47
C ALA A 364 17.43 -4.46 -8.02
N ILE A 365 16.77 -5.27 -7.18
CA ILE A 365 16.56 -4.96 -5.75
C ILE A 365 17.91 -4.73 -5.05
N ARG A 366 18.91 -5.57 -5.33
CA ARG A 366 20.28 -5.43 -4.80
C ARG A 366 20.96 -4.15 -5.28
N ALA A 367 20.66 -3.69 -6.48
CA ALA A 367 21.23 -2.48 -7.06
C ALA A 367 20.57 -1.19 -6.54
N THR A 368 19.49 -1.29 -5.74
CA THR A 368 18.70 -0.17 -5.22
C THR A 368 18.60 -0.21 -3.68
N PRO A 369 19.74 -0.20 -2.94
CA PRO A 369 19.76 -0.31 -1.47
C PRO A 369 19.14 0.89 -0.74
N GLU A 370 18.91 2.00 -1.44
CA GLU A 370 18.20 3.18 -0.97
C GLU A 370 16.69 2.97 -0.87
N VAL A 371 16.12 2.02 -1.63
CA VAL A 371 14.68 1.66 -1.56
C VAL A 371 14.46 0.41 -0.73
N PHE A 372 15.33 -0.59 -0.86
CA PHE A 372 15.13 -1.91 -0.26
C PHE A 372 16.03 -2.17 0.94
N GLY A 373 15.42 -2.61 2.03
CA GLY A 373 16.09 -3.04 3.25
C GLY A 373 16.78 -4.40 3.14
N PRO A 374 17.61 -4.77 4.13
CA PRO A 374 18.40 -6.01 4.11
C PRO A 374 17.56 -7.29 4.11
N GLY A 375 16.40 -7.32 4.77
CA GLY A 375 15.50 -8.47 4.78
C GLY A 375 14.84 -8.71 3.42
N ALA A 376 14.37 -7.64 2.77
CA ALA A 376 13.84 -7.66 1.40
C ALA A 376 14.88 -8.15 0.39
N LEU A 377 16.13 -7.65 0.48
CA LEU A 377 17.24 -8.13 -0.33
C LEU A 377 17.49 -9.63 -0.09
N ALA A 378 17.63 -10.04 1.17
CA ALA A 378 17.95 -11.42 1.51
C ALA A 378 16.89 -12.41 0.98
N VAL A 379 15.60 -12.10 1.14
CA VAL A 379 14.52 -12.99 0.67
C VAL A 379 14.42 -13.01 -0.86
N ALA A 380 14.69 -11.89 -1.54
CA ALA A 380 14.74 -11.82 -3.00
C ALA A 380 15.90 -12.64 -3.59
N GLU A 381 17.10 -12.55 -3.01
CA GLU A 381 18.25 -13.35 -3.41
C GLU A 381 18.02 -14.85 -3.19
N GLU A 382 17.37 -15.22 -2.08
CA GLU A 382 17.00 -16.61 -1.82
C GLU A 382 16.00 -17.16 -2.83
N ALA A 383 14.98 -16.36 -3.20
CA ALA A 383 14.04 -16.72 -4.24
C ALA A 383 14.75 -16.93 -5.59
N ALA A 384 15.65 -16.02 -5.97
CA ALA A 384 16.46 -16.13 -7.20
C ALA A 384 17.41 -17.33 -7.18
N ALA A 385 17.99 -17.67 -6.03
CA ALA A 385 18.85 -18.84 -5.88
C ALA A 385 18.08 -20.17 -5.97
N ASN A 386 16.77 -20.17 -5.71
CA ASN A 386 15.96 -21.39 -5.63
C ASN A 386 15.00 -21.60 -6.80
N VAL A 387 14.63 -20.56 -7.54
CA VAL A 387 13.65 -20.64 -8.63
C VAL A 387 14.04 -21.72 -9.66
N GLY A 388 13.12 -22.64 -9.94
CA GLY A 388 13.31 -23.73 -10.89
C GLY A 388 14.26 -24.83 -10.44
N ARG A 389 14.62 -24.90 -9.16
CA ARG A 389 15.53 -25.92 -8.61
C ARG A 389 14.79 -26.98 -7.80
N GLY A 390 15.52 -28.06 -7.49
CA GLY A 390 15.04 -29.16 -6.65
C GLY A 390 14.36 -30.30 -7.40
N ALA A 391 13.90 -31.28 -6.63
CA ALA A 391 13.11 -32.40 -7.14
C ALA A 391 11.68 -31.98 -7.56
N HIS A 392 11.19 -30.88 -6.97
CA HIS A 392 9.86 -30.30 -7.20
C HIS A 392 10.01 -28.81 -7.59
N PRO A 393 10.48 -28.50 -8.81
CA PRO A 393 10.76 -27.13 -9.23
C PRO A 393 9.51 -26.24 -9.22
N ASP A 394 8.33 -26.81 -9.41
CA ASP A 394 7.02 -26.18 -9.28
C ASP A 394 6.81 -25.52 -7.90
N ARG A 395 7.22 -26.17 -6.80
CA ARG A 395 7.15 -25.59 -5.45
C ARG A 395 8.08 -24.40 -5.29
N SER A 396 9.33 -24.53 -5.76
CA SER A 396 10.31 -23.45 -5.71
C SER A 396 9.91 -22.24 -6.56
N ASN A 397 9.26 -22.49 -7.70
CA ASN A 397 8.73 -21.45 -8.57
C ASN A 397 7.59 -20.68 -7.92
N GLN A 398 6.66 -21.39 -7.27
CA GLN A 398 5.56 -20.76 -6.56
C GLN A 398 6.09 -19.88 -5.42
N ALA A 399 6.99 -20.42 -4.59
CA ALA A 399 7.63 -19.65 -3.51
C ALA A 399 8.32 -18.39 -4.02
N ALA A 400 9.14 -18.52 -5.08
CA ALA A 400 9.81 -17.37 -5.69
C ALA A 400 8.83 -16.36 -6.29
N LYS A 401 7.74 -16.82 -6.93
CA LYS A 401 6.68 -15.96 -7.45
C LYS A 401 6.02 -15.17 -6.32
N THR A 402 5.57 -15.85 -5.25
CA THR A 402 4.89 -15.19 -4.12
C THR A 402 5.77 -14.12 -3.50
N ILE A 403 7.06 -14.41 -3.27
CA ILE A 403 8.03 -13.42 -2.75
C ILE A 403 8.12 -12.21 -3.68
N MET A 404 8.36 -12.41 -4.97
CA MET A 404 8.53 -11.33 -5.94
C MET A 404 7.25 -10.51 -6.12
N GLU A 405 6.09 -11.17 -6.13
CA GLU A 405 4.80 -10.51 -6.28
C GLU A 405 4.45 -9.64 -5.07
N ARG A 406 4.62 -10.15 -3.85
CA ARG A 406 4.40 -9.37 -2.61
C ARG A 406 5.34 -8.17 -2.53
N LEU A 407 6.60 -8.33 -2.91
CA LEU A 407 7.59 -7.25 -2.89
C LEU A 407 7.27 -6.19 -3.95
N LEU A 408 6.93 -6.59 -5.17
CA LEU A 408 6.51 -5.67 -6.23
C LEU A 408 5.21 -4.95 -5.88
N ALA A 409 4.27 -5.62 -5.20
CA ALA A 409 3.04 -4.99 -4.72
C ALA A 409 3.35 -3.90 -3.70
N ARG A 410 4.19 -4.19 -2.70
CA ARG A 410 4.60 -3.17 -1.74
C ARG A 410 5.36 -2.02 -2.40
N THR A 411 6.19 -2.31 -3.39
CA THR A 411 6.89 -1.28 -4.18
C THR A 411 5.90 -0.39 -4.92
N GLY A 412 4.85 -0.96 -5.52
CA GLY A 412 3.75 -0.21 -6.12
C GLY A 412 3.01 0.69 -5.13
N TRP A 413 2.68 0.18 -3.94
CA TRP A 413 2.05 0.97 -2.89
C TRP A 413 2.92 2.14 -2.42
N VAL A 414 4.22 1.92 -2.22
CA VAL A 414 5.18 2.97 -1.83
C VAL A 414 5.36 4.00 -2.96
N ALA A 415 5.44 3.58 -4.22
CA ALA A 415 5.48 4.48 -5.37
C ALA A 415 4.20 5.31 -5.53
N GLY A 416 3.04 4.75 -5.13
CA GLY A 416 1.74 5.44 -5.12
C GLY A 416 1.75 6.71 -4.27
N PHE A 417 2.49 6.73 -3.16
CA PHE A 417 2.62 7.92 -2.32
C PHE A 417 3.31 9.08 -3.05
N ALA A 418 4.32 8.82 -3.90
CA ALA A 418 4.93 9.86 -4.75
C ALA A 418 3.91 10.45 -5.74
N ILE A 419 3.13 9.58 -6.38
CA ILE A 419 2.13 9.97 -7.40
C ILE A 419 1.03 10.86 -6.77
N THR A 420 0.58 10.53 -5.57
CA THR A 420 -0.43 11.30 -4.84
C THR A 420 0.16 12.61 -4.28
N ALA A 421 1.38 12.61 -3.74
CA ALA A 421 2.04 13.81 -3.21
C ALA A 421 2.35 14.86 -4.30
N VAL A 422 2.77 14.44 -5.50
CA VAL A 422 2.91 15.33 -6.68
C VAL A 422 1.57 15.92 -7.10
N SER A 423 0.47 15.19 -6.90
CA SER A 423 -0.88 15.69 -7.19
C SER A 423 -1.36 16.69 -6.13
N MET A 424 -0.94 16.54 -4.87
CA MET A 424 -1.27 17.42 -3.74
C MET A 424 -0.46 18.72 -3.72
N THR A 425 0.76 18.76 -4.27
CA THR A 425 1.58 20.00 -4.36
C THR A 425 1.07 21.02 -5.39
N ILE A 426 0.18 20.60 -6.29
CA ILE A 426 -0.50 21.48 -7.26
C ILE A 426 -1.70 22.20 -6.62
N VAL A 427 -2.21 21.68 -5.49
CA VAL A 427 -3.26 22.30 -4.66
C VAL A 427 -2.54 23.08 -3.56
N GLY A 428 -2.47 24.41 -3.70
CA GLY A 428 -1.70 25.27 -2.80
C GLY A 428 -2.05 25.07 -1.32
N ASP A 429 -0.99 25.10 -0.50
CA ASP A 429 -0.93 25.11 0.96
C ASP A 429 -1.37 23.85 1.74
N GLY A 430 -0.38 23.21 2.38
CA GLY A 430 -0.56 22.66 3.74
C GLY A 430 -0.29 21.17 3.95
N VAL A 431 -0.46 20.30 2.96
CA VAL A 431 -0.47 18.84 3.20
C VAL A 431 0.92 18.22 3.36
N ALA A 432 1.97 18.86 2.84
CA ALA A 432 3.32 18.32 2.96
C ALA A 432 3.87 18.33 4.41
N ALA A 433 3.24 19.08 5.34
CA ALA A 433 3.82 19.38 6.65
C ALA A 433 3.37 18.48 7.82
N SER A 434 2.37 17.59 7.66
CA SER A 434 1.68 17.03 8.84
C SER A 434 2.14 15.66 9.34
N MET A 435 2.99 14.90 8.64
CA MET A 435 3.35 13.55 9.13
C MET A 435 4.74 13.39 9.76
N ILE A 436 5.74 14.22 9.44
CA ILE A 436 7.12 13.87 9.79
C ILE A 436 7.97 15.14 9.96
N GLY A 437 8.78 15.23 11.01
CA GLY A 437 9.75 16.33 11.16
C GLY A 437 10.67 16.46 9.92
N GLN A 438 11.11 17.68 9.59
CA GLN A 438 11.83 18.02 8.34
C GLN A 438 12.95 17.04 7.89
N GLN A 439 13.59 16.32 8.82
CA GLN A 439 14.62 15.32 8.50
C GLN A 439 14.06 14.00 7.93
N ALA A 440 12.87 13.58 8.34
CA ALA A 440 12.28 12.33 7.87
C ALA A 440 11.24 12.54 6.74
N GLN A 441 10.84 13.78 6.45
CA GLN A 441 10.19 14.14 5.17
C GLN A 441 11.08 13.82 3.96
N GLY A 442 12.33 14.29 3.95
CA GLY A 442 13.23 14.10 2.80
C GLY A 442 13.59 12.63 2.54
N LEU A 443 13.60 11.81 3.59
CA LEU A 443 13.91 10.38 3.51
C LEU A 443 12.74 9.58 2.95
N VAL A 444 11.51 9.90 3.36
CA VAL A 444 10.29 9.25 2.84
C VAL A 444 10.04 9.62 1.38
N THR A 445 10.23 10.89 0.98
CA THR A 445 10.11 11.30 -0.44
C THR A 445 11.13 10.57 -1.33
N ALA A 446 12.40 10.48 -0.92
CA ALA A 446 13.43 9.80 -1.69
C ALA A 446 13.16 8.30 -1.89
N VAL A 447 12.61 7.61 -0.89
CA VAL A 447 12.22 6.20 -1.03
C VAL A 447 11.02 6.04 -1.96
N CYS A 448 10.03 6.94 -1.90
CA CYS A 448 8.87 6.90 -2.79
C CYS A 448 9.27 7.13 -4.25
N ASP A 449 10.10 8.15 -4.50
CA ASP A 449 10.64 8.45 -5.83
C ASP A 449 11.51 7.30 -6.34
N GLY A 450 12.41 6.78 -5.50
CA GLY A 450 13.24 5.62 -5.83
C GLY A 450 12.43 4.37 -6.15
N ALA A 451 11.33 4.11 -5.43
CA ALA A 451 10.43 2.99 -5.72
C ALA A 451 9.74 3.15 -7.08
N PHE A 452 9.32 4.37 -7.43
CA PHE A 452 8.74 4.67 -8.74
C PHE A 452 9.77 4.52 -9.87
N GLU A 453 10.97 5.09 -9.69
CA GLU A 453 12.08 4.97 -10.64
C GLU A 453 12.49 3.51 -10.85
N PHE A 454 12.55 2.71 -9.79
CA PHE A 454 12.80 1.27 -9.85
C PHE A 454 11.78 0.56 -10.75
N LEU A 455 10.48 0.81 -10.55
CA LEU A 455 9.42 0.18 -11.34
C LEU A 455 9.50 0.57 -12.82
N ILE A 456 9.84 1.82 -13.13
CA ILE A 456 10.04 2.29 -14.51
C ILE A 456 11.30 1.70 -15.15
N ALA A 457 12.41 1.67 -14.42
CA ALA A 457 13.69 1.19 -14.93
C ALA A 457 13.63 -0.30 -15.30
N HIS A 458 12.76 -1.07 -14.64
CA HIS A 458 12.65 -2.53 -14.78
C HIS A 458 11.35 -3.01 -15.44
N LEU A 459 10.67 -2.16 -16.22
CA LEU A 459 9.40 -2.50 -16.88
C LEU A 459 9.44 -3.79 -17.71
N ASP A 460 10.46 -4.00 -18.54
CA ASP A 460 10.51 -5.19 -19.40
C ASP A 460 10.66 -6.49 -18.59
N THR A 461 11.43 -6.43 -17.50
CA THR A 461 11.62 -7.56 -16.58
C THR A 461 10.33 -7.85 -15.83
N ILE A 462 9.66 -6.82 -15.27
CA ILE A 462 8.37 -6.95 -14.57
C ILE A 462 7.29 -7.49 -15.52
N ARG A 463 7.28 -7.02 -16.78
CA ARG A 463 6.36 -7.51 -17.81
C ARG A 463 6.58 -8.99 -18.12
N THR A 464 7.84 -9.40 -18.22
CA THR A 464 8.20 -10.81 -18.45
C THR A 464 7.75 -11.66 -17.28
N PHE A 465 8.00 -11.22 -16.04
CA PHE A 465 7.52 -11.87 -14.82
C PHE A 465 5.99 -12.01 -14.80
N ALA A 466 5.25 -10.94 -15.10
CA ALA A 466 3.79 -10.94 -15.13
C ALA A 466 3.18 -11.76 -16.29
N ALA A 467 3.93 -12.01 -17.36
CA ALA A 467 3.49 -12.88 -18.45
C ALA A 467 3.55 -14.36 -18.05
N VAL A 468 4.59 -14.77 -17.30
CA VAL A 468 4.77 -16.15 -16.82
C VAL A 468 4.12 -16.40 -15.45
N GLY A 469 3.67 -15.34 -14.77
CA GLY A 469 3.03 -15.38 -13.46
C GLY A 469 1.57 -15.88 -13.48
N GLY A 470 0.92 -15.99 -14.64
CA GLY A 470 -0.45 -16.50 -14.74
C GLY A 470 -1.54 -15.46 -14.39
N ALA A 471 -2.74 -15.96 -14.04
CA ALA A 471 -3.93 -15.12 -13.80
C ALA A 471 -3.77 -14.19 -12.58
N ASP A 472 -3.06 -14.62 -11.54
CA ASP A 472 -2.93 -13.85 -10.30
C ASP A 472 -2.08 -12.57 -10.49
N THR A 473 -1.33 -12.47 -11.59
CA THR A 473 -0.47 -11.32 -11.92
C THR A 473 -1.10 -10.34 -12.92
N VAL A 474 -2.44 -10.35 -13.08
CA VAL A 474 -3.17 -9.40 -13.95
C VAL A 474 -2.88 -7.96 -13.55
N TRP A 475 -2.92 -7.65 -12.25
CA TRP A 475 -2.69 -6.31 -11.72
C TRP A 475 -1.28 -5.79 -12.11
N LEU A 476 -0.25 -6.65 -12.10
CA LEU A 476 1.10 -6.30 -12.55
C LEU A 476 1.15 -5.92 -14.03
N ARG A 477 0.32 -6.56 -14.88
CA ARG A 477 0.23 -6.19 -16.31
C ARG A 477 -0.42 -4.81 -16.49
N HIS A 478 -1.46 -4.52 -15.71
CA HIS A 478 -2.09 -3.20 -15.70
C HIS A 478 -1.13 -2.12 -15.17
N LEU A 479 -0.41 -2.41 -14.08
CA LEU A 479 0.62 -1.52 -13.52
C LEU A 479 1.72 -1.24 -14.53
N ASN A 480 2.25 -2.28 -15.17
CA ASN A 480 3.30 -2.14 -16.18
C ASN A 480 2.85 -1.28 -17.38
N ALA A 481 1.62 -1.49 -17.87
CA ALA A 481 1.06 -0.68 -18.95
C ALA A 481 0.89 0.79 -18.53
N TRP A 482 0.41 1.02 -17.31
CA TRP A 482 0.27 2.38 -16.77
C TRP A 482 1.63 3.07 -16.64
N LEU A 483 2.63 2.40 -16.06
CA LEU A 483 3.98 2.97 -15.87
C LEU A 483 4.66 3.26 -17.22
N ALA A 484 4.46 2.42 -18.23
CA ALA A 484 5.00 2.66 -19.58
C ALA A 484 4.47 3.96 -20.21
N LEU A 485 3.22 4.33 -19.92
CA LEU A 485 2.62 5.59 -20.38
C LEU A 485 3.13 6.82 -19.61
N HIS A 486 3.69 6.61 -18.40
CA HIS A 486 4.09 7.68 -17.48
C HIS A 486 5.61 7.76 -17.27
N ARG A 487 6.40 7.04 -18.09
CA ARG A 487 7.87 6.95 -18.01
C ARG A 487 8.63 8.29 -18.21
N TYR A 488 8.00 9.30 -18.79
CA TYR A 488 8.62 10.58 -19.15
C TYR A 488 8.05 11.79 -18.40
N ARG A 489 7.35 11.55 -17.28
CA ARG A 489 6.87 12.63 -16.41
C ARG A 489 7.95 13.09 -15.46
#